data_AF-A0A2A2AHP6-F1
#
_entry.id   AF-A0A2A2AHP6-F1
#
_cell.length_a   1.000
_cell.length_b   1.000
_cell.length_c   1.000
_cell.angle_alpha   90.00
_cell.angle_beta   90.00
_cell.angle_gamma   90.00
#
_symmetry.space_group_name_H-M   'P 1'
#
loop_
_entity.id
_entity.type
_entity.pdbx_description
1 polymer ?
#
loop_
_entity_poly.entity_id
_entity_poly.type
_entity_poly.pdbx_seq_one_letter_code
_entity_poly.pdbx_strand_id
1 'polypeptide(L)'
;MTGWVEGRSLIGRCESQRRNAGASRCRGAFKTTKRRVSHQNVFAEQLMDESIYNEEMDGIYRMIRSGKYASAIDKMMVGDGFRLDAVYKFDANHSWYVLGGIFLKIGNYNSAIESFRRSLKSWPEEVDALMAMGNIYSEIKKYKMAERFFRRGLLINPESLGMKFNLANALFDQGKLDLALKEYASIARQESDLSGQANRMIGLINQKARKTTRTRP
;
A
#
# COMPACT_ATOMS: atom_id res chain seq x y z
N MET A 1 35.83 16.66 -19.39
CA MET A 1 34.61 17.38 -19.81
C MET A 1 33.47 17.00 -18.86
N THR A 2 32.75 17.98 -18.31
CA THR A 2 31.58 17.76 -17.42
C THR A 2 30.29 17.77 -18.25
N GLY A 3 29.41 16.78 -18.10
CA GLY A 3 28.09 16.76 -18.75
C GLY A 3 26.96 17.09 -17.78
N TRP A 4 25.80 17.47 -18.31
CA TRP A 4 24.57 17.67 -17.55
C TRP A 4 23.66 16.46 -17.75
N VAL A 5 23.20 15.84 -16.67
CA VAL A 5 22.21 14.75 -16.71
C VAL A 5 20.87 15.30 -16.25
N GLU A 6 19.83 15.10 -17.07
CA GLU A 6 18.43 15.35 -16.72
C GLU A 6 17.82 14.07 -16.17
N GLY A 7 17.65 14.00 -14.84
CA GLY A 7 16.89 12.91 -14.21
C GLY A 7 15.39 13.19 -14.32
N ARG A 8 14.61 12.26 -14.90
CA ARG A 8 13.15 12.28 -14.87
C ARG A 8 12.67 11.37 -13.74
N SER A 9 11.88 11.92 -12.83
CA SER A 9 11.20 11.17 -11.77
C SER A 9 9.70 11.34 -11.90
N LEU A 10 8.93 10.27 -11.81
CA LEU A 10 7.46 10.33 -11.90
C LEU A 10 6.86 11.11 -10.72
N ILE A 11 6.17 12.20 -11.05
CA ILE A 11 5.26 13.00 -10.23
C ILE A 11 3.84 12.73 -10.73
N GLY A 12 3.08 11.93 -10.00
CA GLY A 12 1.63 11.91 -10.16
C GLY A 12 1.04 10.62 -10.75
N ARG A 13 -0.23 10.44 -10.34
CA ARG A 13 -1.08 9.24 -10.36
C ARG A 13 -0.69 8.15 -11.35
N CYS A 14 -0.35 6.98 -10.81
CA CYS A 14 -0.47 5.71 -11.48
C CYS A 14 -1.98 5.43 -11.43
N GLU A 15 -2.73 5.90 -12.43
CA GLU A 15 -4.17 5.61 -12.50
C GLU A 15 -4.36 4.10 -12.57
N SER A 16 -4.76 3.50 -11.45
CA SER A 16 -5.34 2.16 -11.44
C SER A 16 -6.69 2.28 -12.17
N GLN A 17 -6.68 2.14 -13.50
CA GLN A 17 -7.94 1.93 -14.21
C GLN A 17 -8.56 0.67 -13.62
N ARG A 18 -9.69 0.86 -12.94
CA ARG A 18 -10.57 -0.21 -12.45
C ARG A 18 -10.81 -1.19 -13.59
N ARG A 19 -10.12 -2.32 -13.58
CA ARG A 19 -10.53 -3.57 -14.24
C ARG A 19 -9.70 -4.71 -13.66
N ASN A 20 -10.39 -5.81 -13.42
CA ASN A 20 -9.92 -7.02 -12.76
C ASN A 20 -8.53 -7.48 -13.23
N ALA A 21 -7.77 -8.04 -12.29
CA ALA A 21 -6.58 -8.87 -12.49
C ALA A 21 -5.38 -8.21 -13.21
N GLY A 22 -4.46 -7.66 -12.42
CA GLY A 22 -3.02 -7.74 -12.70
C GLY A 22 -2.50 -7.02 -13.94
N ALA A 23 -2.50 -5.69 -13.94
CA ALA A 23 -1.46 -4.82 -14.53
C ALA A 23 -1.91 -3.36 -14.40
N SER A 24 -1.33 -2.60 -13.47
CA SER A 24 -1.45 -1.14 -13.46
C SER A 24 -0.28 -0.55 -14.24
N ARG A 25 -0.55 0.05 -15.41
CA ARG A 25 0.44 0.84 -16.17
C ARG A 25 0.47 2.26 -15.60
N CYS A 26 1.64 2.71 -15.12
CA CYS A 26 1.79 4.08 -14.65
C CYS A 26 1.92 5.04 -15.83
N ARG A 27 0.99 6.00 -15.96
CA ARG A 27 1.19 7.21 -16.76
C ARG A 27 1.17 8.41 -15.83
N GLY A 28 2.34 8.98 -15.52
CA GLY A 28 2.49 10.15 -14.62
C GLY A 28 3.30 11.29 -15.26
N ALA A 29 3.19 12.51 -14.72
CA ALA A 29 3.99 13.66 -15.12
C ALA A 29 5.42 13.53 -14.55
N PHE A 30 6.46 14.18 -15.12
CA PHE A 30 7.85 14.01 -14.70
C PHE A 30 8.46 15.28 -14.07
N LYS A 31 9.27 15.13 -13.01
CA LYS A 31 10.13 16.19 -12.46
C LYS A 31 11.50 16.02 -13.09
N THR A 32 11.94 17.02 -13.83
CA THR A 32 13.29 17.07 -14.38
C THR A 32 14.23 17.74 -13.37
N THR A 33 15.29 17.04 -12.98
CA THR A 33 16.34 17.62 -12.12
C THR A 33 17.66 17.56 -12.88
N LYS A 34 18.35 18.69 -13.02
CA LYS A 34 19.66 18.77 -13.67
C LYS A 34 20.77 18.64 -12.63
N ARG A 35 21.64 17.65 -12.81
CA ARG A 35 22.88 17.51 -12.02
C ARG A 35 24.09 17.37 -12.93
N ARG A 36 25.22 17.92 -12.50
CA ARG A 36 26.49 17.88 -13.22
C ARG A 36 27.25 16.60 -12.89
N VAL A 37 27.69 15.85 -13.89
CA VAL A 37 28.35 14.54 -13.73
C VAL A 37 29.51 14.41 -14.74
N SER A 38 30.47 13.52 -14.46
CA SER A 38 31.60 13.24 -15.36
C SER A 38 31.13 12.51 -16.62
N HIS A 39 31.79 12.71 -17.77
CA HIS A 39 31.37 12.13 -19.07
C HIS A 39 31.21 10.60 -19.09
N GLN A 40 31.99 9.86 -18.27
CA GLN A 40 31.83 8.42 -18.09
C GLN A 40 30.56 8.06 -17.30
N ASN A 41 30.12 8.92 -16.39
CA ASN A 41 28.87 8.75 -15.63
C ASN A 41 27.64 9.23 -16.38
N VAL A 42 27.81 10.11 -17.38
CA VAL A 42 26.73 10.62 -18.24
C VAL A 42 26.10 9.47 -19.03
N PHE A 43 26.89 8.54 -19.57
CA PHE A 43 26.39 7.35 -20.27
C PHE A 43 25.80 6.26 -19.36
N ALA A 44 26.21 6.21 -18.08
CA ALA A 44 25.67 5.25 -17.11
C ALA A 44 24.37 5.73 -16.43
N GLU A 45 24.13 7.05 -16.40
CA GLU A 45 22.94 7.66 -15.79
C GLU A 45 21.91 8.14 -16.83
N GLN A 46 22.27 8.28 -18.11
CA GLN A 46 21.33 8.58 -19.20
C GLN A 46 20.74 7.29 -19.78
N LEU A 47 19.41 7.23 -19.77
CA LEU A 47 18.55 6.21 -20.39
C LEU A 47 18.28 4.95 -19.55
N MET A 48 17.75 5.13 -18.35
CA MET A 48 16.70 4.19 -17.93
C MET A 48 15.43 4.55 -18.71
N ASP A 49 15.24 3.85 -19.82
CA ASP A 49 14.06 3.97 -20.68
C ASP A 49 12.84 3.43 -19.92
N GLU A 50 11.73 4.17 -19.96
CA GLU A 50 10.43 3.74 -19.47
C GLU A 50 10.06 2.35 -20.04
N SER A 51 10.47 2.07 -21.28
CA SER A 51 10.32 0.75 -21.92
C SER A 51 11.04 -0.36 -21.15
N ILE A 52 12.29 -0.14 -20.75
CA ILE A 52 13.10 -1.13 -20.00
C ILE A 52 12.47 -1.38 -18.64
N TYR A 53 12.09 -0.31 -17.92
CA TYR A 53 11.43 -0.44 -16.62
C TYR A 53 10.12 -1.24 -16.73
N ASN A 54 9.30 -0.94 -17.73
CA ASN A 54 8.02 -1.63 -17.93
C ASN A 54 8.21 -3.11 -18.28
N GLU A 55 9.15 -3.45 -19.17
CA GLU A 55 9.45 -4.84 -19.53
C GLU A 55 9.95 -5.63 -18.31
N GLU A 56 10.84 -5.03 -17.52
CA GLU A 56 11.37 -5.63 -16.31
C GLU A 56 10.28 -5.84 -15.25
N MET A 57 9.39 -4.86 -15.08
CA MET A 57 8.23 -4.98 -14.18
C MET A 57 7.22 -6.02 -14.66
N ASP A 58 6.99 -6.18 -15.97
CA ASP A 58 6.18 -7.28 -16.50
C ASP A 58 6.77 -8.64 -16.14
N GLY A 59 8.11 -8.76 -16.13
CA GLY A 59 8.84 -9.90 -15.58
C GLY A 59 8.53 -10.12 -14.09
N ILE A 60 8.61 -9.07 -13.28
CA ILE A 60 8.27 -9.10 -11.84
C ILE A 60 6.83 -9.57 -11.62
N TYR A 61 5.86 -9.02 -12.36
CA TYR A 61 4.46 -9.41 -12.23
C TYR A 61 4.19 -10.85 -12.62
N ARG A 62 4.93 -11.40 -13.59
CA ARG A 62 4.88 -12.84 -13.91
C ARG A 62 5.43 -13.69 -12.76
N MET A 63 6.52 -13.25 -12.11
CA MET A 63 7.07 -13.93 -10.93
C MET A 63 6.08 -13.92 -9.75
N ILE A 64 5.46 -12.78 -9.47
CA ILE A 64 4.44 -12.64 -8.40
C ILE A 64 3.26 -13.57 -8.65
N ARG A 65 2.75 -13.61 -9.89
CA ARG A 65 1.62 -14.49 -10.27
C ARG A 65 1.98 -15.98 -10.18
N SER A 66 3.24 -16.33 -10.40
CA SER A 66 3.74 -17.70 -10.26
C SER A 66 4.23 -18.05 -8.85
N GLY A 67 4.06 -17.14 -7.87
CA GLY A 67 4.48 -17.35 -6.48
C GLY A 67 5.99 -17.27 -6.25
N LYS A 68 6.77 -16.86 -7.26
CA LYS A 68 8.24 -16.74 -7.21
C LYS A 68 8.66 -15.43 -6.53
N TYR A 69 8.26 -15.26 -5.27
CA TYR A 69 8.46 -14.01 -4.52
C TYR A 69 9.94 -13.73 -4.21
N ALA A 70 10.72 -14.75 -3.85
CA ALA A 70 12.15 -14.60 -3.58
C ALA A 70 12.89 -14.08 -4.82
N SER A 71 12.69 -14.71 -5.99
CA SER A 71 13.30 -14.25 -7.24
C SER A 71 12.89 -12.84 -7.64
N ALA A 72 11.64 -12.45 -7.38
CA ALA A 72 11.20 -11.08 -7.62
C ALA A 72 11.91 -10.08 -6.69
N ILE A 73 12.06 -10.41 -5.41
CA ILE A 73 12.78 -9.58 -4.44
C ILE A 73 14.26 -9.46 -4.82
N ASP A 74 14.93 -10.58 -5.10
CA ASP A 74 16.35 -10.64 -5.47
C ASP A 74 16.62 -9.86 -6.75
N LYS A 75 15.68 -9.85 -7.70
CA LYS A 75 15.79 -9.05 -8.91
C LYS A 75 15.61 -7.55 -8.62
N MET A 76 14.65 -7.20 -7.77
CA MET A 76 14.32 -5.81 -7.46
C MET A 76 15.29 -5.12 -6.51
N MET A 77 16.02 -5.88 -5.70
CA MET A 77 16.86 -5.36 -4.63
C MET A 77 18.32 -5.74 -4.83
N VAL A 78 19.22 -4.86 -4.41
CA VAL A 78 20.68 -5.06 -4.52
C VAL A 78 21.37 -5.02 -3.17
N GLY A 79 22.20 -6.04 -2.93
CA GLY A 79 23.01 -6.20 -1.72
C GLY A 79 22.19 -6.36 -0.44
N ASP A 80 22.88 -6.36 0.70
CA ASP A 80 22.26 -6.63 2.01
C ASP A 80 21.48 -5.45 2.59
N GLY A 81 21.68 -4.25 2.06
CA GLY A 81 21.11 -3.03 2.59
C GLY A 81 19.87 -2.60 1.83
N PHE A 82 18.68 -3.13 2.15
CA PHE A 82 17.32 -2.76 1.65
C PHE A 82 17.27 -1.63 0.61
N ARG A 83 17.77 -1.86 -0.62
CA ARG A 83 17.96 -0.86 -1.68
C ARG A 83 17.46 -1.42 -3.00
N LEU A 84 16.80 -0.58 -3.79
CA LEU A 84 16.39 -0.93 -5.15
C LEU A 84 17.61 -1.05 -6.06
N ASP A 85 17.54 -2.01 -6.98
CA ASP A 85 18.40 -2.03 -8.17
C ASP A 85 18.23 -0.72 -8.97
N ALA A 86 19.22 -0.37 -9.80
CA ALA A 86 19.20 0.82 -10.62
C ALA A 86 17.90 0.92 -11.44
N VAL A 87 17.49 -0.15 -12.14
CA VAL A 87 16.32 -0.15 -13.03
C VAL A 87 15.05 0.30 -12.32
N TYR A 88 14.81 -0.22 -11.11
CA TYR A 88 13.59 0.06 -10.34
C TYR A 88 13.59 1.43 -9.65
N LYS A 89 14.71 2.18 -9.70
CA LYS A 89 14.73 3.57 -9.23
C LYS A 89 14.03 4.53 -10.18
N PHE A 90 13.83 4.15 -11.45
CA PHE A 90 13.10 4.96 -12.44
C PHE A 90 11.71 5.38 -11.90
N ASP A 91 10.94 4.40 -11.41
CA ASP A 91 9.75 4.63 -10.60
C ASP A 91 9.90 3.92 -9.24
N ALA A 92 10.68 4.59 -8.38
CA ALA A 92 10.90 4.10 -7.03
C ALA A 92 9.59 3.97 -6.23
N ASN A 93 8.59 4.82 -6.49
CA ASN A 93 7.32 4.74 -5.76
C ASN A 93 6.61 3.43 -6.08
N HIS A 94 6.37 3.16 -7.36
CA HIS A 94 5.70 1.94 -7.79
C HIS A 94 6.50 0.69 -7.39
N SER A 95 7.82 0.74 -7.53
CA SER A 95 8.70 -0.38 -7.15
C SER A 95 8.64 -0.69 -5.66
N TRP A 96 8.68 0.32 -4.79
CA TRP A 96 8.50 0.14 -3.36
C TRP A 96 7.09 -0.35 -2.99
N TYR A 97 6.06 0.11 -3.69
CA TYR A 97 4.70 -0.39 -3.49
C TYR A 97 4.59 -1.89 -3.84
N VAL A 98 5.17 -2.30 -4.98
CA VAL A 98 5.20 -3.71 -5.41
C VAL A 98 5.97 -4.57 -4.41
N LEU A 99 7.16 -4.15 -3.98
CA LEU A 99 7.90 -4.86 -2.93
C LEU A 99 7.11 -4.96 -1.63
N GLY A 100 6.40 -3.90 -1.23
CA GLY A 100 5.51 -3.92 -0.07
C GLY A 100 4.44 -5.00 -0.19
N GLY A 101 3.82 -5.11 -1.37
CA GLY A 101 2.87 -6.18 -1.69
C GLY A 101 3.47 -7.58 -1.64
N ILE A 102 4.69 -7.76 -2.17
CA ILE A 102 5.40 -9.06 -2.10
C ILE A 102 5.70 -9.44 -0.66
N PHE A 103 6.30 -8.53 0.12
CA PHE A 103 6.63 -8.77 1.53
C PHE A 103 5.38 -9.07 2.37
N LEU A 104 4.26 -8.39 2.09
CA LEU A 104 2.98 -8.67 2.72
C LEU A 104 2.51 -10.10 2.43
N LYS A 105 2.62 -10.57 1.17
CA LYS A 105 2.20 -11.92 0.77
C LYS A 105 3.00 -13.03 1.46
N ILE A 106 4.29 -12.80 1.72
CA ILE A 106 5.15 -13.76 2.43
C ILE A 106 5.13 -13.58 3.96
N GLY A 107 4.31 -12.66 4.50
CA GLY A 107 4.19 -12.43 5.94
C GLY A 107 5.35 -11.65 6.57
N ASN A 108 6.28 -11.10 5.79
CA ASN A 108 7.36 -10.26 6.30
C ASN A 108 6.86 -8.83 6.52
N TYR A 109 6.13 -8.63 7.63
CA TYR A 109 5.49 -7.36 7.95
C TYR A 109 6.48 -6.19 8.13
N ASN A 110 7.68 -6.44 8.65
CA ASN A 110 8.68 -5.38 8.85
C ASN A 110 9.16 -4.80 7.51
N SER A 111 9.54 -5.67 6.58
CA SER A 111 9.94 -5.24 5.23
C SER A 111 8.77 -4.64 4.46
N ALA A 112 7.56 -5.18 4.61
CA ALA A 112 6.36 -4.61 3.99
C ALA A 112 6.10 -3.17 4.46
N ILE A 113 6.15 -2.93 5.77
CA ILE A 113 5.99 -1.58 6.35
C ILE A 113 7.05 -0.63 5.81
N GLU A 114 8.32 -1.03 5.78
CA GLU A 114 9.41 -0.18 5.28
C GLU A 114 9.23 0.15 3.78
N SER A 115 8.87 -0.83 2.97
CA SER A 115 8.55 -0.64 1.55
C SER A 115 7.38 0.33 1.35
N PHE A 116 6.24 0.11 2.00
CA PHE A 116 5.10 1.02 1.89
C PHE A 116 5.40 2.42 2.44
N ARG A 117 6.21 2.53 3.50
CA ARG A 117 6.67 3.83 4.02
C ARG A 117 7.48 4.59 2.98
N ARG A 118 8.36 3.92 2.23
CA ARG A 118 9.16 4.55 1.15
C ARG A 118 8.30 4.96 -0.04
N SER A 119 7.33 4.14 -0.43
CA SER A 119 6.32 4.49 -1.44
C SER A 119 5.52 5.72 -1.02
N LEU A 120 4.91 5.70 0.18
CA LEU A 120 4.10 6.79 0.72
C LEU A 120 4.89 8.08 1.00
N LYS A 121 6.22 8.01 1.16
CA LYS A 121 7.06 9.22 1.25
C LYS A 121 7.03 10.01 -0.05
N SER A 122 7.03 9.31 -1.18
CA SER A 122 6.97 9.93 -2.49
C SER A 122 5.56 10.37 -2.79
N TRP A 123 4.58 9.47 -2.58
CA TRP A 123 3.17 9.71 -2.90
C TRP A 123 2.29 9.45 -1.67
N PRO A 124 2.03 10.50 -0.87
CA PRO A 124 1.39 10.36 0.43
C PRO A 124 -0.11 9.99 0.38
N GLU A 125 -0.73 10.05 -0.79
CA GLU A 125 -2.17 9.86 -0.99
C GLU A 125 -2.52 8.52 -1.66
N GLU A 126 -1.56 7.60 -1.74
CA GLU A 126 -1.80 6.27 -2.30
C GLU A 126 -2.71 5.43 -1.39
N VAL A 127 -3.99 5.33 -1.76
CA VAL A 127 -5.06 4.72 -0.95
C VAL A 127 -4.77 3.25 -0.69
N ASP A 128 -4.28 2.50 -1.69
CA ASP A 128 -4.00 1.08 -1.54
C ASP A 128 -2.82 0.83 -0.58
N ALA A 129 -1.78 1.66 -0.64
CA ALA A 129 -0.66 1.59 0.30
C ALA A 129 -1.08 1.95 1.73
N LEU A 130 -1.96 2.94 1.91
CA LEU A 130 -2.55 3.27 3.21
C LEU A 130 -3.40 2.12 3.76
N MET A 131 -4.19 1.47 2.90
CA MET A 131 -4.97 0.28 3.25
C MET A 131 -4.07 -0.87 3.71
N ALA A 132 -3.02 -1.17 2.94
CA ALA A 132 -2.08 -2.24 3.24
C ALA A 132 -1.37 -1.99 4.58
N MET A 133 -0.91 -0.76 4.82
CA MET A 133 -0.33 -0.37 6.12
C MET A 133 -1.32 -0.57 7.27
N GLY A 134 -2.57 -0.12 7.09
CA GLY A 134 -3.62 -0.34 8.09
C GLY A 134 -3.83 -1.83 8.39
N ASN A 135 -3.95 -2.66 7.36
CA ASN A 135 -4.12 -4.11 7.48
C ASN A 135 -2.93 -4.75 8.22
N ILE A 136 -1.69 -4.41 7.82
CA ILE A 136 -0.50 -4.93 8.50
C ILE A 136 -0.50 -4.56 9.99
N TYR A 137 -0.81 -3.31 10.33
CA TYR A 137 -0.88 -2.89 11.72
C TYR A 137 -1.99 -3.58 12.51
N SER A 138 -3.11 -3.93 11.88
CA SER A 138 -4.16 -4.77 12.49
C SER A 138 -3.66 -6.18 12.76
N GLU A 139 -2.99 -6.82 11.78
CA GLU A 139 -2.44 -8.18 11.94
C GLU A 139 -1.43 -8.27 13.09
N ILE A 140 -0.55 -7.29 13.23
CA ILE A 140 0.41 -7.23 14.35
C ILE A 140 -0.19 -6.61 15.64
N LYS A 141 -1.53 -6.53 15.72
CA LYS A 141 -2.31 -6.06 16.88
C LYS A 141 -2.01 -4.64 17.35
N LYS A 142 -1.43 -3.80 16.47
CA LYS A 142 -1.18 -2.37 16.70
C LYS A 142 -2.37 -1.55 16.20
N TYR A 143 -3.54 -1.82 16.76
CA TYR A 143 -4.82 -1.29 16.27
C TYR A 143 -4.92 0.24 16.23
N LYS A 144 -4.26 0.95 17.16
CA LYS A 144 -4.19 2.44 17.13
C LYS A 144 -3.50 2.96 15.87
N MET A 145 -2.45 2.28 15.42
CA MET A 145 -1.75 2.63 14.18
C MET A 145 -2.61 2.27 12.96
N ALA A 146 -3.27 1.11 13.00
CA ALA A 146 -4.19 0.70 11.94
C ALA A 146 -5.32 1.74 11.73
N GLU A 147 -5.97 2.17 12.83
CA GLU A 147 -6.98 3.24 12.81
C GLU A 147 -6.45 4.51 12.12
N ARG A 148 -5.23 4.96 12.45
CA ARG A 148 -4.63 6.15 11.84
C ARG A 148 -4.50 6.02 10.32
N PHE A 149 -4.04 4.87 9.83
CA PHE A 149 -3.89 4.63 8.39
C PHE A 149 -5.24 4.50 7.68
N PHE A 150 -6.20 3.79 8.25
CA PHE A 150 -7.55 3.69 7.66
C PHE A 150 -8.26 5.03 7.61
N ARG A 151 -8.20 5.83 8.68
CA ARG A 151 -8.77 7.19 8.69
C ARG A 151 -8.14 8.06 7.62
N ARG A 152 -6.81 8.00 7.44
CA ARG A 152 -6.12 8.74 6.38
C ARG A 152 -6.56 8.30 4.98
N GLY A 153 -6.71 7.00 4.76
CA GLY A 153 -7.25 6.47 3.49
C GLY A 153 -8.69 6.95 3.23
N LEU A 154 -9.53 6.96 4.26
CA LEU A 154 -10.92 7.42 4.19
C LEU A 154 -11.05 8.94 4.00
N LEU A 155 -10.04 9.75 4.35
CA LEU A 155 -10.02 11.17 3.95
C LEU A 155 -9.90 11.34 2.43
N ILE A 156 -9.27 10.39 1.75
CA ILE A 156 -9.02 10.44 0.29
C ILE A 156 -10.14 9.72 -0.47
N ASN A 157 -10.57 8.55 0.02
CA ASN A 157 -11.70 7.79 -0.53
C ASN A 157 -12.76 7.52 0.56
N PRO A 158 -13.66 8.50 0.81
CA PRO A 158 -14.65 8.41 1.89
C PRO A 158 -15.67 7.28 1.70
N GLU A 159 -15.86 6.76 0.49
CA GLU A 159 -16.87 5.73 0.19
C GLU A 159 -16.33 4.30 0.17
N SER A 160 -15.06 4.11 0.53
CA SER A 160 -14.47 2.78 0.63
C SER A 160 -15.08 1.96 1.78
N LEU A 161 -16.09 1.15 1.47
CA LEU A 161 -16.73 0.26 2.45
C LEU A 161 -15.74 -0.72 3.08
N GLY A 162 -14.78 -1.23 2.31
CA GLY A 162 -13.72 -2.09 2.84
C GLY A 162 -12.84 -1.39 3.88
N MET A 163 -12.44 -0.14 3.63
CA MET A 163 -11.70 0.64 4.63
C MET A 163 -12.56 1.00 5.84
N LYS A 164 -13.83 1.36 5.66
CA LYS A 164 -14.77 1.59 6.79
C LYS A 164 -14.89 0.33 7.64
N PHE A 165 -14.99 -0.84 7.01
CA PHE A 165 -15.09 -2.13 7.70
C PHE A 165 -13.81 -2.44 8.49
N ASN A 166 -12.64 -2.24 7.89
CA ASN A 166 -11.37 -2.47 8.57
C ASN A 166 -11.11 -1.47 9.70
N LEU A 167 -11.55 -0.21 9.54
CA LEU A 167 -11.58 0.77 10.62
C LEU A 167 -12.49 0.30 11.77
N ALA A 168 -13.68 -0.18 11.46
CA ALA A 168 -14.62 -0.69 12.46
C ALA A 168 -14.03 -1.89 13.23
N ASN A 169 -13.37 -2.82 12.54
CA ASN A 169 -12.65 -3.93 13.17
C ASN A 169 -11.54 -3.42 14.10
N ALA A 170 -10.71 -2.49 13.62
CA ALA A 170 -9.64 -1.92 14.44
C ALA A 170 -10.18 -1.14 15.67
N LEU A 171 -11.37 -0.53 15.58
CA LEU A 171 -12.04 0.11 16.71
C LEU A 171 -12.61 -0.92 17.69
N PHE A 172 -13.19 -2.01 17.17
CA PHE A 172 -13.71 -3.12 17.97
C PHE A 172 -12.60 -3.77 18.81
N ASP A 173 -11.44 -4.05 18.19
CA ASP A 173 -10.28 -4.65 18.87
C ASP A 173 -9.63 -3.72 19.90
N GLN A 174 -9.77 -2.40 19.71
CA GLN A 174 -9.40 -1.40 20.72
C GLN A 174 -10.40 -1.32 21.89
N GLY A 175 -11.55 -1.99 21.81
CA GLY A 175 -12.64 -1.87 22.78
C GLY A 175 -13.48 -0.60 22.64
N LYS A 176 -13.28 0.18 21.57
CA LYS A 176 -14.07 1.40 21.27
C LYS A 176 -15.41 1.02 20.62
N LEU A 177 -16.23 0.27 21.35
CA LEU A 177 -17.40 -0.42 20.83
C LEU A 177 -18.45 0.53 20.24
N ASP A 178 -18.68 1.70 20.84
CA ASP A 178 -19.65 2.68 20.34
C ASP A 178 -19.26 3.24 18.97
N LEU A 179 -17.96 3.52 18.78
CA LEU A 179 -17.43 3.99 17.50
C LEU A 179 -17.48 2.87 16.45
N ALA A 180 -17.12 1.64 16.82
CA ALA A 180 -17.21 0.49 15.93
C ALA A 180 -18.66 0.25 15.47
N LEU A 181 -19.64 0.31 16.39
CA LEU A 181 -21.06 0.19 16.08
C LEU A 181 -21.52 1.24 15.07
N LYS A 182 -21.11 2.51 15.24
CA LYS A 182 -21.46 3.58 14.31
C LYS A 182 -20.97 3.27 12.90
N GLU A 183 -19.72 2.83 12.76
CA GLU A 183 -19.14 2.47 11.47
C GLU A 183 -19.85 1.25 10.86
N TYR A 184 -20.02 0.15 11.60
CA TYR A 184 -20.73 -1.02 11.09
C TYR A 184 -22.18 -0.70 10.70
N ALA A 185 -22.90 0.12 11.47
CA ALA A 185 -24.27 0.53 11.14
C ALA A 185 -24.34 1.41 9.89
N SER A 186 -23.27 2.15 9.57
CA SER A 186 -23.18 2.88 8.30
C SER A 186 -23.02 1.93 7.11
N ILE A 187 -22.23 0.86 7.28
CA ILE A 187 -21.99 -0.16 6.25
C ILE A 187 -23.23 -1.03 6.06
N ALA A 188 -23.88 -1.46 7.14
CA ALA A 188 -25.06 -2.33 7.10
C ALA A 188 -26.26 -1.71 6.37
N ARG A 189 -26.32 -0.37 6.28
CA ARG A 189 -27.35 0.37 5.53
C ARG A 189 -27.12 0.39 4.02
N GLN A 190 -25.91 0.06 3.58
CA GLN A 190 -25.58 -0.01 2.15
C GLN A 190 -25.98 -1.38 1.61
N GLU A 191 -26.34 -1.48 0.34
CA GLU A 191 -26.53 -2.78 -0.32
C GLU A 191 -25.17 -3.30 -0.80
N SER A 192 -24.50 -4.09 0.05
CA SER A 192 -23.17 -4.65 -0.24
C SER A 192 -22.95 -5.99 0.45
N ASP A 193 -22.00 -6.78 -0.05
CA ASP A 193 -21.58 -8.03 0.59
C ASP A 193 -21.09 -7.83 2.04
N LEU A 194 -20.59 -6.62 2.35
CA LEU A 194 -20.10 -6.27 3.68
C LEU A 194 -21.23 -6.01 4.68
N SER A 195 -22.47 -5.78 4.23
CA SER A 195 -23.60 -5.43 5.09
C SER A 195 -23.98 -6.61 5.99
N GLY A 196 -23.95 -7.84 5.45
CA GLY A 196 -24.13 -9.05 6.25
C GLY A 196 -23.02 -9.25 7.29
N GLN A 197 -21.77 -8.93 6.93
CA GLN A 197 -20.64 -9.00 7.86
C GLN A 197 -20.77 -7.97 8.98
N ALA A 198 -21.14 -6.74 8.63
CA ALA A 198 -21.35 -5.65 9.59
C ALA A 198 -22.48 -5.98 10.57
N ASN A 199 -23.61 -6.53 10.11
CA ASN A 199 -24.70 -6.96 10.98
C ASN A 199 -24.29 -8.05 11.98
N ARG A 200 -23.42 -8.99 11.57
CA ARG A 200 -22.85 -9.98 12.50
C ARG A 200 -22.01 -9.31 13.59
N MET A 201 -21.15 -8.36 13.22
CA MET A 201 -20.32 -7.64 14.18
C MET A 201 -21.16 -6.80 15.15
N ILE A 202 -22.21 -6.12 14.67
CA ILE A 202 -23.17 -5.40 15.52
C ILE A 202 -23.81 -6.34 16.54
N GLY A 203 -24.23 -7.54 16.11
CA GLY A 203 -24.77 -8.57 16.98
C GLY A 203 -23.80 -8.98 18.10
N LEU A 204 -22.53 -9.21 17.76
CA LEU A 204 -21.48 -9.54 18.73
C LEU A 204 -21.26 -8.44 19.77
N ILE A 205 -21.23 -7.17 19.33
CA ILE A 205 -21.08 -6.03 20.24
C ILE A 205 -22.27 -5.95 21.21
N ASN A 206 -23.50 -6.07 20.71
CA ASN A 206 -24.71 -6.03 21.52
C ASN A 206 -24.77 -7.18 22.55
N GLN A 207 -24.34 -8.38 22.17
CA GLN A 207 -24.24 -9.51 23.12
C GLN A 207 -23.22 -9.23 24.23
N LYS A 208 -22.06 -8.66 23.89
CA LYS A 208 -21.02 -8.28 24.86
C LYS A 208 -21.52 -7.21 25.83
N ALA A 209 -22.26 -6.21 25.34
CA ALA A 209 -22.89 -5.19 26.18
C ALA A 209 -23.89 -5.80 27.18
N ARG A 210 -24.77 -6.69 26.72
CA ARG A 210 -25.77 -7.37 27.58
C ARG A 210 -25.16 -8.24 28.68
N LYS A 211 -24.01 -8.88 28.42
CA LYS A 211 -23.29 -9.66 29.45
C LYS A 211 -22.65 -8.76 30.52
N THR A 212 -22.16 -7.59 30.10
CA THR A 212 -21.53 -6.62 31.01
C THR A 212 -22.55 -5.95 31.92
N THR A 213 -23.76 -5.68 31.44
CA THR A 213 -24.85 -5.12 32.28
C THR A 213 -25.43 -6.14 33.25
N ARG A 214 -25.46 -7.44 32.90
CA ARG A 214 -25.92 -8.52 33.79
C ARG A 214 -24.94 -8.92 34.90
N THR A 215 -23.69 -8.47 34.84
CA THR A 215 -22.62 -8.87 35.79
C THR A 215 -22.21 -7.74 36.74
N ARG A 216 -22.85 -6.56 36.68
CA ARG A 216 -22.72 -5.54 37.72
C ARG A 216 -23.64 -5.90 38.90
N PRO A 217 -23.10 -6.14 40.11
CA PRO A 217 -23.90 -6.39 41.31
C PRO A 217 -24.71 -5.18 41.74
#